data_AF-A0A7V8VXV7-F1
#
_entry.id   AF-A0A7V8VXV7-F1
#
_cell.length_a   1.000
_cell.length_b   1.000
_cell.length_c   1.000
_cell.angle_alpha   90.00
_cell.angle_beta   90.00
_cell.angle_gamma   90.00
#
_symmetry.space_group_name_H-M   'P 1'
#
loop_
_entity.id
_entity.type
_entity.pdbx_description
1 polymer ?
#
loop_
_entity_poly.entity_id
_entity_poly.type
_entity_poly.pdbx_seq_one_letter_code
_entity_poly.pdbx_strand_id
1 'polypeptide(L)'
;MVFPIIGARDYIEQRGFFVHPCPSCNHSRVFAVYDTRRKLTLYFIPTLKVRSQLVMECMTCHGKWGISDEHQPGVVSGLMTQEVLSRYLANGQFEATAASSVRPVGRTLYQDLQVDPEADPEVIDAAFKRLALKHHPDRSPDVGAEGRMRSLIAARDVLSNPVRRRAYDASLGIVRRIEALRPDEV
;
A
#
# COMPACT_ATOMS: atom_id res chain seq x y z
N MET A 1 26.88 -32.05 -18.09
CA MET A 1 25.59 -31.39 -18.35
C MET A 1 25.75 -29.92 -18.00
N VAL A 2 25.71 -29.01 -18.98
CA VAL A 2 25.74 -27.56 -18.71
C VAL A 2 24.30 -27.16 -18.40
N PHE A 3 24.00 -26.91 -17.13
CA PHE A 3 22.69 -26.40 -16.74
C PHE A 3 22.55 -24.96 -17.27
N PRO A 4 21.52 -24.64 -18.06
CA PRO A 4 21.29 -23.26 -18.47
C PRO A 4 20.95 -22.44 -17.23
N ILE A 5 21.81 -21.47 -16.91
CA ILE A 5 21.56 -20.49 -15.85
C ILE A 5 20.50 -19.53 -16.40
N ILE A 6 19.24 -19.71 -16.02
CA ILE A 6 18.15 -18.83 -16.39
C ILE A 6 18.26 -17.57 -15.53
N GLY A 7 18.60 -16.43 -16.14
CA GLY A 7 18.58 -15.13 -15.49
C GLY A 7 17.27 -14.39 -15.78
N ALA A 8 16.49 -14.09 -14.75
CA ALA A 8 15.31 -13.22 -14.86
C ALA A 8 15.60 -11.90 -14.15
N ARG A 9 15.37 -10.77 -14.82
CA ARG A 9 15.51 -9.44 -14.21
C ARG A 9 14.24 -8.64 -14.45
N ASP A 10 13.58 -8.27 -13.36
CA ASP A 10 12.40 -7.41 -13.34
C ASP A 10 12.85 -5.95 -13.41
N TYR A 11 12.26 -5.19 -14.33
CA TYR A 11 12.45 -3.75 -14.46
C TYR A 11 11.11 -3.06 -14.22
N ILE A 12 11.08 -2.14 -13.26
CA ILE A 12 9.92 -1.31 -12.94
C ILE A 12 10.30 0.13 -13.29
N GLU A 13 9.67 0.70 -14.31
CA GLU A 13 9.92 2.07 -14.77
C GLU A 13 8.66 2.91 -14.60
N GLN A 14 8.75 4.03 -13.86
CA GLN A 14 7.62 4.93 -13.69
C GLN A 14 7.41 5.74 -14.98
N ARG A 15 6.22 5.62 -15.58
CA ARG A 15 5.85 6.31 -16.82
C ARG A 15 5.26 7.70 -16.58
N GLY A 16 4.55 7.89 -15.47
CA GLY A 16 3.90 9.16 -15.15
C GLY A 16 2.74 8.99 -14.19
N PHE A 17 1.89 10.02 -14.12
CA PHE A 17 0.78 10.10 -13.19
C PHE A 17 -0.53 10.44 -13.90
N PHE A 18 -1.65 10.02 -13.34
CA PHE A 18 -2.97 10.50 -13.77
C PHE A 18 -3.95 10.51 -12.60
N VAL A 19 -5.09 11.16 -12.78
CA VAL A 19 -6.14 11.23 -11.77
C VAL A 19 -7.32 10.37 -12.22
N HIS A 20 -7.78 9.47 -11.35
CA HIS A 20 -8.89 8.56 -11.65
C HIS A 20 -9.60 8.13 -10.37
N PRO A 21 -10.91 7.78 -10.42
CA PRO A 21 -11.59 7.14 -9.29
C PRO A 21 -10.94 5.80 -8.95
N CYS A 22 -10.50 5.67 -7.71
CA CYS A 22 -9.84 4.48 -7.22
C CYS A 22 -10.87 3.38 -6.87
N PRO A 23 -10.71 2.15 -7.38
CA PRO A 23 -11.61 1.03 -7.05
C PRO A 23 -11.61 0.66 -5.56
N SER A 24 -10.50 0.90 -4.84
CA SER A 24 -10.38 0.53 -3.43
C SER A 24 -10.87 1.60 -2.46
N CYS A 25 -10.57 2.89 -2.72
CA CYS A 25 -10.96 3.98 -1.82
C CYS A 25 -12.15 4.81 -2.34
N ASN A 26 -12.72 4.43 -3.49
CA ASN A 26 -13.91 5.04 -4.11
C ASN A 26 -13.84 6.56 -4.29
N HIS A 27 -12.65 7.06 -4.63
CA HIS A 27 -12.34 8.48 -4.74
C HIS A 27 -11.46 8.76 -5.93
N SER A 28 -11.64 9.92 -6.57
CA SER A 28 -10.60 10.46 -7.46
C SER A 28 -9.29 10.56 -6.67
N ARG A 29 -8.25 9.87 -7.13
CA ARG A 29 -6.91 9.88 -6.52
C ARG A 29 -5.87 9.99 -7.61
N VAL A 30 -4.67 10.41 -7.21
CA VAL A 30 -3.49 10.36 -8.06
C VAL A 30 -3.02 8.91 -8.14
N PHE A 31 -2.81 8.45 -9.37
CA PHE A 31 -2.25 7.15 -9.70
C PHE A 31 -0.87 7.32 -10.29
N ALA A 32 0.10 6.56 -9.78
CA ALA A 32 1.39 6.38 -10.43
C ALA A 32 1.31 5.18 -11.38
N VAL A 33 1.78 5.34 -12.61
CA VAL A 33 1.80 4.26 -13.62
C VAL A 33 3.21 3.76 -13.81
N TYR A 34 3.36 2.44 -13.71
CA TYR A 34 4.61 1.73 -13.87
C TYR A 34 4.55 0.78 -15.05
N ASP A 35 5.64 0.69 -15.80
CA ASP A 35 5.88 -0.34 -16.81
C ASP A 35 6.70 -1.45 -16.15
N THR A 36 6.09 -2.62 -16.02
CA THR A 36 6.76 -3.81 -15.50
C THR A 36 7.23 -4.68 -16.66
N ARG A 37 8.56 -4.78 -16.83
CA ARG A 37 9.18 -5.58 -17.89
C ARG A 37 10.00 -6.71 -17.27
N ARG A 38 9.70 -7.94 -17.69
CA ARG A 38 10.55 -9.10 -17.41
C ARG A 38 11.49 -9.34 -18.59
N LYS A 39 12.80 -9.26 -18.34
CA LYS A 39 13.79 -9.77 -19.32
C LYS A 39 14.19 -11.17 -18.90
N LEU A 40 13.92 -12.14 -19.76
CA LEU A 40 14.44 -13.51 -19.64
C LEU A 40 15.71 -13.62 -20.49
N THR A 41 16.82 -13.84 -19.82
CA THR A 41 18.10 -14.11 -20.47
C THR A 41 18.35 -15.60 -20.45
N LEU A 42 18.22 -16.22 -21.63
CA LEU A 42 18.68 -17.58 -21.89
C LEU A 42 20.04 -17.45 -22.57
N TYR A 43 21.12 -17.82 -21.89
CA TYR A 43 22.43 -17.90 -22.54
C TYR A 43 22.29 -18.85 -23.75
N PHE A 44 22.67 -18.38 -24.94
CA PHE A 44 22.51 -18.96 -26.29
C PHE A 44 21.30 -18.51 -27.14
N ILE A 45 20.37 -17.69 -26.64
CA ILE A 45 19.26 -17.14 -27.44
C ILE A 45 19.20 -15.61 -27.28
N PRO A 46 18.96 -14.81 -28.34
CA PRO A 46 18.70 -13.38 -28.18
C PRO A 46 17.56 -13.15 -27.18
N THR A 47 17.75 -12.21 -26.25
CA THR A 47 16.79 -11.90 -25.17
C THR A 47 15.37 -11.75 -25.71
N LEU A 48 14.48 -12.66 -25.34
CA LEU A 48 13.05 -12.57 -25.66
C LEU A 48 12.42 -11.51 -24.76
N LYS A 49 11.83 -10.47 -25.35
CA LYS A 49 11.06 -9.47 -24.59
C LYS A 49 9.78 -10.13 -24.09
N VAL A 50 9.71 -10.42 -22.79
CA VAL A 50 8.46 -10.85 -22.15
C VAL A 50 7.54 -9.64 -22.07
N ARG A 51 6.25 -9.85 -22.35
CA ARG A 51 5.19 -8.82 -22.45
C ARG A 51 5.30 -7.80 -21.31
N SER A 52 5.31 -6.51 -21.65
CA SER A 52 5.25 -5.41 -20.68
C SER A 52 3.83 -5.29 -20.14
N GLN A 53 3.67 -5.30 -18.82
CA GLN A 53 2.38 -5.04 -18.19
C GLN A 53 2.42 -3.68 -17.51
N LEU A 54 1.49 -2.79 -17.89
CA LEU A 54 1.31 -1.53 -17.19
C LEU A 54 0.54 -1.78 -15.90
N VAL A 55 1.06 -1.23 -14.80
CA VAL A 55 0.45 -1.31 -13.48
C VAL A 55 0.22 0.11 -12.97
N MET A 56 -1.00 0.41 -12.56
CA MET A 56 -1.33 1.65 -11.85
C MET A 56 -1.40 1.41 -10.34
N GLU A 57 -0.79 2.30 -9.57
CA GLU A 57 -0.81 2.29 -8.11
C GLU A 57 -1.47 3.56 -7.59
N CYS A 58 -2.44 3.42 -6.69
CA CYS A 58 -3.03 4.58 -6.02
C CYS A 58 -2.04 5.13 -4.98
N MET A 59 -1.69 6.41 -5.08
CA MET A 59 -0.76 7.05 -4.14
C MET A 59 -1.34 7.29 -2.73
N THR A 60 -2.58 6.87 -2.46
CA THR A 60 -3.24 7.04 -1.15
C THR A 60 -3.49 5.71 -0.45
N CYS A 61 -4.03 4.71 -1.15
CA CYS A 61 -4.33 3.40 -0.56
C CYS A 61 -3.33 2.30 -0.98
N HIS A 62 -2.36 2.61 -1.84
CA HIS A 62 -1.35 1.68 -2.35
C HIS A 62 -1.89 0.46 -3.11
N GLY A 63 -3.20 0.41 -3.40
CA GLY A 63 -3.77 -0.61 -4.28
C GLY A 63 -3.12 -0.57 -5.67
N LYS A 64 -2.88 -1.76 -6.24
CA LYS A 64 -2.22 -1.96 -7.53
C LYS A 64 -3.16 -2.69 -8.50
N TRP A 65 -3.26 -2.19 -9.72
CA TRP A 65 -4.11 -2.77 -10.76
C TRP A 65 -3.35 -2.85 -12.08
N GLY A 66 -3.46 -4.00 -12.76
CA GLY A 66 -2.98 -4.13 -14.13
C GLY A 66 -3.90 -3.41 -15.10
N ILE A 67 -3.32 -2.70 -16.07
CA ILE A 67 -4.04 -2.07 -17.17
C ILE A 67 -3.99 -3.03 -18.36
N SER A 68 -5.16 -3.47 -18.85
CA SER A 68 -5.24 -4.37 -20.01
C SER A 68 -4.71 -3.70 -21.27
N ASP A 69 -4.10 -4.48 -22.17
CA ASP A 69 -3.45 -4.01 -23.40
C ASP A 69 -4.31 -3.04 -24.23
N GLU A 70 -5.64 -3.24 -24.24
CA GLU A 70 -6.62 -2.39 -24.94
C GLU A 70 -6.69 -0.95 -24.37
N HIS A 71 -6.57 -0.79 -23.06
CA HIS A 71 -6.70 0.52 -22.39
C HIS A 71 -5.35 1.25 -22.26
N GLN A 72 -4.24 0.55 -22.49
CA GLN A 72 -2.89 1.13 -22.34
C GLN A 72 -2.65 2.38 -23.19
N PRO A 73 -3.05 2.46 -24.48
CA PRO A 73 -2.77 3.65 -25.29
C PRO A 73 -3.44 4.91 -24.75
N GLY A 74 -4.68 4.78 -24.26
CA GLY A 74 -5.42 5.90 -23.67
C GLY A 74 -4.87 6.34 -22.32
N VAL A 75 -4.39 5.40 -21.51
CA VAL A 75 -3.73 5.74 -20.24
C VAL A 75 -2.39 6.43 -20.50
N VAL A 76 -1.56 5.89 -21.38
CA VAL A 76 -0.21 6.41 -21.66
C VAL A 76 -0.27 7.82 -22.26
N SER A 77 -1.23 8.11 -23.13
CA SER A 77 -1.40 9.45 -23.71
C SER A 77 -1.88 10.49 -22.70
N GLY A 78 -2.60 10.06 -21.65
CA GLY A 78 -3.09 10.91 -20.58
C GLY A 78 -2.14 11.09 -19.39
N LEU A 79 -0.93 10.52 -19.43
CA LEU A 79 0.01 10.61 -18.32
C LEU A 79 0.58 12.03 -18.20
N MET A 80 0.42 12.59 -17.00
CA MET A 80 1.07 13.81 -16.56
C MET A 80 2.49 13.52 -16.06
N THR A 81 3.40 14.46 -16.28
CA THR A 81 4.72 14.44 -15.64
C THR A 81 4.61 14.87 -14.18
N GLN A 82 5.69 14.66 -13.42
CA GLN A 82 5.75 15.05 -12.00
C GLN A 82 5.57 16.57 -11.82
N GLU A 83 6.09 17.39 -12.73
CA GLU A 83 5.98 18.84 -12.69
C GLU A 83 4.56 19.32 -13.02
N VAL A 84 3.90 18.65 -13.95
CA VAL A 84 2.50 18.97 -14.29
C VAL A 84 1.58 18.57 -13.14
N LEU A 85 1.82 17.39 -12.54
CA LEU A 85 1.08 16.94 -11.36
C LEU A 85 1.25 17.90 -10.18
N SER A 86 2.47 18.36 -9.90
CA SER A 86 2.71 19.27 -8.76
C SER A 86 1.99 20.60 -8.94
N ARG A 87 1.96 21.14 -10.17
CA ARG A 87 1.15 22.33 -10.50
C ARG A 87 -0.34 22.06 -10.39
N TYR A 88 -0.81 20.90 -10.86
CA TYR A 88 -2.21 20.50 -10.78
C TYR A 88 -2.70 20.42 -9.32
N LEU A 89 -1.88 19.83 -8.43
CA LEU A 89 -2.14 19.76 -6.99
C LEU A 89 -2.07 21.14 -6.32
N ALA A 90 -1.09 21.98 -6.70
CA ALA A 90 -0.94 23.33 -6.15
C ALA A 90 -2.10 24.26 -6.51
N ASN A 91 -2.68 24.10 -7.70
CA ASN A 91 -3.78 24.93 -8.19
C ASN A 91 -5.16 24.50 -7.65
N GLY A 92 -5.23 23.48 -6.79
CA GLY A 92 -6.49 23.06 -6.15
C GLY A 92 -7.55 22.50 -7.10
N GLN A 93 -7.20 22.20 -8.36
CA GLN A 93 -8.13 21.70 -9.39
C GLN A 93 -8.59 20.25 -9.18
N PHE A 94 -8.29 19.70 -8.01
CA PHE A 94 -8.90 18.49 -7.50
C PHE A 94 -10.32 18.80 -6.99
N GLU A 95 -11.18 19.32 -7.88
CA GLU A 95 -12.59 19.49 -7.55
C GLU A 95 -13.22 18.11 -7.38
N ALA A 96 -13.41 17.78 -6.11
CA ALA A 96 -14.12 16.64 -5.60
C ALA A 96 -15.55 16.63 -6.16
N THR A 97 -15.74 16.02 -7.32
CA THR A 97 -17.05 15.45 -7.66
C THR A 97 -17.26 14.27 -6.71
N ALA A 98 -18.13 14.52 -5.74
CA ALA A 98 -18.41 13.74 -4.55
C ALA A 98 -17.27 13.71 -3.51
N ALA A 99 -17.33 14.69 -2.61
CA ALA A 99 -16.92 14.52 -1.23
C ALA A 99 -17.47 13.22 -0.64
N SER A 100 -16.71 12.13 -0.72
CA SER A 100 -16.66 11.23 0.43
C SER A 100 -15.69 11.89 1.42
N SER A 101 -16.27 12.35 2.50
CA SER A 101 -15.52 12.70 3.68
C SER A 101 -14.72 11.47 4.08
N VAL A 102 -13.45 11.39 3.68
CA VAL A 102 -12.46 10.90 4.63
C VAL A 102 -12.48 11.96 5.71
N ARG A 103 -13.44 11.84 6.64
CA ARG A 103 -13.25 12.37 7.99
C ARG A 103 -11.85 11.87 8.35
N PRO A 104 -10.96 12.69 8.91
CA PRO A 104 -9.82 12.13 9.59
C PRO A 104 -10.43 11.15 10.59
N VAL A 105 -10.35 9.86 10.27
CA VAL A 105 -10.72 8.84 11.24
C VAL A 105 -9.78 9.15 12.37
N GLY A 106 -10.35 9.41 13.56
CA GLY A 106 -9.54 9.64 14.75
C GLY A 106 -8.44 8.58 14.82
N ARG A 107 -7.29 8.94 15.40
CA ARG A 107 -6.07 8.11 15.47
C ARG A 107 -6.40 6.62 15.41
N THR A 108 -5.97 5.96 14.34
CA THR A 108 -6.29 4.54 14.15
C THR A 108 -5.45 3.70 15.09
N LEU A 109 -5.91 2.49 15.41
CA LEU A 109 -5.17 1.57 16.28
C LEU A 109 -3.81 1.19 15.67
N TYR A 110 -3.72 1.21 14.33
CA TYR A 110 -2.47 1.05 13.58
C TYR A 110 -1.49 2.20 13.82
N GLN A 111 -1.98 3.45 13.83
CA GLN A 111 -1.17 4.63 14.11
C GLN A 111 -0.71 4.68 15.57
N ASP A 112 -1.56 4.27 16.52
CA ASP A 112 -1.19 4.18 17.94
C ASP A 112 -0.02 3.21 18.15
N LEU A 113 -0.02 2.08 17.43
CA LEU A 113 1.06 1.09 17.47
C LEU A 113 2.20 1.38 16.48
N GLN A 114 2.09 2.43 15.67
CA GLN A 114 3.07 2.81 14.64
C GLN A 114 3.38 1.67 13.66
N VAL A 115 2.36 0.94 13.24
CA VAL A 115 2.45 -0.18 12.30
C VAL A 115 1.57 0.04 11.10
N ASP A 116 1.92 -0.59 9.98
CA ASP A 116 1.12 -0.58 8.77
C ASP A 116 -0.13 -1.47 8.92
N PRO A 117 -1.28 -1.14 8.31
CA PRO A 117 -2.44 -2.03 8.25
C PRO A 117 -2.12 -3.43 7.70
N GLU A 118 -1.15 -3.57 6.80
CA GLU A 118 -0.68 -4.85 6.25
C GLU A 118 0.29 -5.61 7.17
N ALA A 119 0.68 -5.06 8.32
CA ALA A 119 1.65 -5.68 9.22
C ALA A 119 1.18 -7.05 9.75
N ASP A 120 2.09 -8.03 9.76
CA ASP A 120 1.86 -9.33 10.35
C ASP A 120 1.58 -9.24 11.87
N PRO A 121 0.84 -10.21 12.44
CA PRO A 121 0.56 -10.24 13.88
C PRO A 121 1.84 -10.21 14.74
N GLU A 122 2.93 -10.83 14.27
CA GLU A 122 4.23 -10.80 14.95
C GLU A 122 4.82 -9.38 15.02
N VAL A 123 4.67 -8.61 13.94
CA VAL A 123 5.14 -7.21 13.86
C VAL A 123 4.33 -6.33 14.81
N ILE A 124 3.03 -6.56 14.91
CA ILE A 124 2.14 -5.85 15.85
C ILE A 124 2.58 -6.09 17.30
N ASP A 125 2.86 -7.34 17.65
CA ASP A 125 3.32 -7.70 19.00
C ASP A 125 4.71 -7.14 19.31
N ALA A 126 5.63 -7.17 18.35
CA ALA A 126 6.96 -6.59 18.49
C ALA A 126 6.89 -5.06 18.67
N ALA A 127 6.06 -4.37 17.89
CA ALA A 127 5.85 -2.94 17.99
C ALA A 127 5.25 -2.55 19.35
N PHE A 128 4.25 -3.29 19.83
CA PHE A 128 3.69 -3.09 21.17
C PHE A 128 4.74 -3.23 22.26
N LYS A 129 5.55 -4.30 22.26
CA LYS A 129 6.60 -4.52 23.27
C LYS A 129 7.58 -3.34 23.31
N ARG A 130 7.99 -2.85 22.15
CA ARG A 130 8.90 -1.69 22.03
C ARG A 130 8.28 -0.41 22.60
N LEU A 131 7.01 -0.14 22.28
CA LEU A 131 6.30 1.07 22.73
C LEU A 131 5.93 1.00 24.21
N ALA A 132 5.58 -0.19 24.71
CA ALA A 132 5.29 -0.42 26.12
C ALA A 132 6.52 -0.15 26.99
N LEU A 133 7.71 -0.58 26.57
CA LEU A 133 8.95 -0.28 27.29
C LEU A 133 9.25 1.22 27.35
N LYS A 134 8.89 1.97 26.30
CA LYS A 134 9.10 3.42 26.20
C LYS A 134 8.10 4.22 27.05
N HIS A 135 6.86 3.73 27.14
CA HIS A 135 5.75 4.41 27.82
C HIS A 135 5.35 3.73 29.13
N HIS A 136 6.22 2.89 29.70
CA HIS A 136 5.97 2.24 30.99
C HIS A 136 5.90 3.30 32.10
N PRO A 137 4.86 3.29 32.97
CA PRO A 137 4.70 4.29 34.02
C PRO A 137 5.91 4.35 34.98
N ASP A 138 6.54 3.20 35.25
CA ASP A 138 7.73 3.15 36.12
C ASP A 138 9.03 3.66 35.47
N ARG A 139 9.10 3.73 34.13
CA ARG A 139 10.32 4.10 33.40
C ARG A 139 10.23 5.44 32.70
N SER A 140 9.02 5.93 32.45
CA SER A 140 8.79 7.18 31.74
C SER A 140 8.36 8.26 32.72
N PRO A 141 9.11 9.36 32.88
CA PRO A 141 8.75 10.48 33.76
C PRO A 141 7.62 11.36 33.18
N ASP A 142 6.96 10.90 32.12
CA ASP A 142 5.98 11.66 31.38
C ASP A 142 4.57 11.48 31.98
N VAL A 143 3.91 12.58 32.29
CA VAL A 143 2.55 12.60 32.86
C VAL A 143 1.53 11.92 31.92
N GLY A 144 1.83 11.84 30.62
CA GLY A 144 1.01 11.12 29.64
C GLY A 144 1.31 9.63 29.47
N ALA A 145 2.27 9.05 30.19
CA ALA A 145 2.72 7.67 29.99
C ALA A 145 1.61 6.63 30.24
N GLU A 146 0.84 6.79 31.33
CA GLU A 146 -0.28 5.88 31.67
C GLU A 146 -1.38 5.91 30.59
N GLY A 147 -1.74 7.11 30.14
CA GLY A 147 -2.74 7.29 29.08
C GLY A 147 -2.31 6.65 27.76
N ARG A 148 -1.05 6.84 27.36
CA ARG A 148 -0.51 6.18 26.15
C ARG A 148 -0.44 4.67 26.30
N MET A 149 -0.01 4.17 27.46
CA MET A 149 0.04 2.74 27.71
C MET A 149 -1.35 2.11 27.57
N ARG A 150 -2.39 2.77 28.10
CA ARG A 150 -3.77 2.30 27.96
C ARG A 150 -4.23 2.24 26.50
N SER A 151 -3.92 3.26 25.70
CA SER A 151 -4.18 3.26 24.25
C SER A 151 -3.45 2.13 23.53
N LEU A 152 -2.17 1.90 23.85
CA LEU A 152 -1.36 0.81 23.25
C LEU A 152 -1.92 -0.58 23.57
N ILE A 153 -2.38 -0.80 24.81
CA ILE A 153 -3.01 -2.06 25.22
C ILE A 153 -4.32 -2.27 24.47
N ALA A 154 -5.18 -1.24 24.38
CA ALA A 154 -6.44 -1.32 23.66
C ALA A 154 -6.23 -1.59 22.16
N ALA A 155 -5.25 -0.92 21.53
CA ALA A 155 -4.90 -1.16 20.15
C ALA A 155 -4.43 -2.60 19.91
N ARG A 156 -3.55 -3.13 20.76
CA ARG A 156 -3.07 -4.52 20.64
C ARG A 156 -4.21 -5.54 20.82
N ASP A 157 -5.11 -5.33 21.76
CA ASP A 157 -6.21 -6.29 22.04
C ASP A 157 -7.15 -6.46 20.83
N VAL A 158 -7.38 -5.39 20.08
CA VAL A 158 -8.17 -5.44 18.85
C VAL A 158 -7.37 -6.03 17.68
N LEU A 159 -6.12 -5.60 17.51
CA LEU A 159 -5.31 -5.98 16.34
C LEU A 159 -4.70 -7.39 16.42
N SER A 160 -4.52 -7.95 17.61
CA SER A 160 -3.98 -9.30 17.80
C SER A 160 -5.00 -10.40 17.49
N ASN A 161 -6.30 -10.13 17.68
CA ASN A 161 -7.35 -11.09 17.36
C ASN A 161 -7.79 -10.94 15.89
N PRO A 162 -7.67 -11.98 15.05
CA PRO A 162 -7.96 -11.87 13.62
C PRO A 162 -9.43 -11.52 13.32
N VAL A 163 -10.37 -11.95 14.15
CA VAL A 163 -11.80 -11.65 13.98
C VAL A 163 -12.07 -10.17 14.29
N ARG A 164 -11.52 -9.68 15.42
CA ARG A 164 -11.67 -8.27 15.83
C ARG A 164 -10.95 -7.33 14.87
N ARG A 165 -9.76 -7.71 14.40
CA ARG A 165 -8.99 -6.99 13.38
C ARG A 165 -9.77 -6.86 12.08
N ARG A 166 -10.38 -7.93 11.57
CA ARG A 166 -11.23 -7.87 10.36
C ARG A 166 -12.44 -6.96 10.53
N ALA A 167 -13.12 -7.03 11.67
CA ALA A 167 -14.25 -6.15 11.96
C ALA A 167 -13.83 -4.67 12.03
N TYR A 168 -12.67 -4.40 12.65
CA TYR A 168 -12.08 -3.07 12.70
C TYR A 168 -11.67 -2.57 11.31
N ASP A 169 -11.01 -3.41 10.52
CA ASP A 169 -10.63 -3.11 9.13
C ASP A 169 -11.84 -2.80 8.25
N ALA A 170 -12.91 -3.58 8.38
CA ALA A 170 -14.17 -3.32 7.68
C ALA A 170 -14.76 -1.96 8.06
N SER A 171 -14.68 -1.55 9.33
CA SER A 171 -15.12 -0.23 9.79
C SER A 171 -14.28 0.92 9.21
N LEU A 172 -13.03 0.64 8.82
CA LEU A 172 -12.11 1.57 8.18
C LEU A 172 -12.17 1.53 6.64
N GLY A 173 -12.95 0.61 6.06
CA GLY A 173 -12.95 0.37 4.62
C GLY A 173 -11.67 -0.29 4.09
N ILE A 174 -10.89 -0.93 4.97
CA ILE A 174 -9.68 -1.66 4.60
C ILE A 174 -10.10 -3.06 4.13
N VAL A 175 -9.99 -3.31 2.82
CA VAL A 175 -10.27 -4.61 2.22
C VAL A 175 -8.98 -5.44 2.22
N ARG A 176 -8.84 -6.38 3.15
CA ARG A 176 -7.72 -7.33 3.09
C ARG A 176 -7.89 -8.29 1.94
N ARG A 177 -6.78 -8.58 1.23
CA ARG A 177 -6.68 -9.76 0.38
C ARG A 177 -6.91 -10.98 1.28
N ILE A 178 -7.83 -11.86 0.90
CA ILE A 178 -8.20 -13.04 1.67
C ILE A 178 -6.92 -13.87 1.93
N GLU A 179 -6.59 -14.07 3.21
CA GLU A 179 -5.38 -14.75 3.72
C GLU A 179 -5.22 -16.20 3.20
N ALA A 180 -6.32 -16.84 2.78
CA ALA A 180 -6.38 -18.25 2.39
C ALA A 180 -5.65 -18.61 1.07
N LEU A 181 -4.76 -17.74 0.57
CA LEU A 181 -3.99 -17.93 -0.66
C LEU A 181 -2.52 -17.54 -0.46
N ARG A 182 -1.95 -17.81 0.72
CA ARG A 182 -0.50 -17.76 0.92
C ARG A 182 0.14 -18.91 0.13
N PRO A 183 0.99 -18.64 -0.89
CA PRO A 183 1.58 -19.69 -1.75
C PRO A 183 2.50 -20.66 -0.99
N ASP A 184 2.93 -20.28 0.20
CA ASP A 184 3.83 -21.00 1.10
C ASP A 184 3.13 -22.07 1.96
N GLU A 185 1.80 -22.14 1.97
CA GLU A 185 1.01 -23.13 2.71
C GLU A 185 0.34 -24.22 1.82
N VAL A 186 0.77 -24.38 0.55
CA VAL A 186 0.36 -25.47 -0.36
C VAL A 186 1.50 -26.44 -0.66
#